data_AF-A0AA41ZF47-F1
#
_entry.id   AF-A0AA41ZF47-F1
#
_cell.length_a   1.000
_cell.length_b   1.000
_cell.length_c   1.000
_cell.angle_alpha   90.00
_cell.angle_beta   90.00
_cell.angle_gamma   90.00
#
_symmetry.space_group_name_H-M   'P 1'
#
loop_
_entity.id
_entity.type
_entity.pdbx_description
1 polymer ?
#
loop_
_entity_poly.entity_id
_entity_poly.type
_entity_poly.pdbx_seq_one_letter_code
_entity_poly.pdbx_strand_id
1 'polypeptide(L)'
;MNWTNIANTVASMAPTVGQALAGPAGHLVGQAVSRILGVENTPDAIHEALKTDPAAAVKLAELETQLKQSTLEHDTRRQEIEHGARTDQLKSINTTMQSELSSTDGFKSRWRSAIGWTMALSFGWISVMLGVAIILDPSQLAEVMDGIVMLIVSMGAVLGVNIRQVSVERMASMGQRPHSLMSSILTRPRAG
;
A
#
# COMPACT_ATOMS: atom_id res chain seq x y z
N MET A 1 -16.09 36.75 32.19
CA MET A 1 -16.41 35.51 31.44
C MET A 1 -15.13 34.72 31.13
N ASN A 2 -15.22 33.42 30.80
CA ASN A 2 -14.06 32.61 30.37
C ASN A 2 -13.85 32.71 28.85
N TRP A 3 -12.59 32.71 28.38
CA TRP A 3 -12.20 32.74 26.96
C TRP A 3 -12.93 31.68 26.10
N THR A 4 -13.18 30.51 26.66
CA THR A 4 -13.91 29.40 26.02
C THR A 4 -15.37 29.74 25.69
N ASN A 5 -16.05 30.54 26.52
CA ASN A 5 -17.46 30.89 26.28
C ASN A 5 -17.62 31.88 25.13
N ILE A 6 -16.65 32.78 24.96
CA ILE A 6 -16.62 33.73 23.85
C ILE A 6 -16.13 33.06 22.58
N ALA A 7 -15.20 32.11 22.69
CA ALA A 7 -14.77 31.29 21.56
C ALA A 7 -15.96 30.62 20.85
N ASN A 8 -16.97 30.13 21.58
CA ASN A 8 -18.20 29.56 21.00
C ASN A 8 -19.07 30.61 20.29
N THR A 9 -19.12 31.83 20.81
CA THR A 9 -19.87 32.95 20.20
C THR A 9 -19.15 33.48 18.96
N VAL A 10 -17.82 33.49 18.98
CA VAL A 10 -16.99 33.83 17.82
C VAL A 10 -17.03 32.71 16.79
N ALA A 11 -17.05 31.44 17.19
CA ALA A 11 -17.09 30.28 16.30
C ALA A 11 -18.36 30.21 15.43
N SER A 12 -19.49 30.78 15.88
CA SER A 12 -20.70 30.85 15.06
C SER A 12 -20.60 31.86 13.91
N MET A 13 -19.70 32.83 13.98
CA MET A 13 -19.47 33.86 12.97
C MET A 13 -18.17 33.64 12.18
N ALA A 14 -17.11 33.21 12.87
CA ALA A 14 -15.78 32.93 12.36
C ALA A 14 -15.27 31.60 12.98
N PRO A 15 -15.59 30.43 12.38
CA PRO A 15 -15.25 29.12 12.90
C PRO A 15 -13.75 28.88 13.18
N THR A 16 -12.86 29.28 12.28
CA THR A 16 -11.41 29.08 12.41
C THR A 16 -10.82 29.97 13.50
N VAL A 17 -11.25 31.23 13.55
CA VAL A 17 -10.84 32.17 14.62
C VAL A 17 -11.41 31.75 15.98
N GLY A 18 -12.66 31.26 16.03
CA GLY A 18 -13.29 30.74 17.24
C GLY A 18 -12.61 29.47 17.78
N GLN A 19 -12.22 28.55 16.91
CA GLN A 19 -11.43 27.37 17.31
C GLN A 19 -10.04 27.77 17.83
N ALA A 20 -9.39 28.75 17.21
CA ALA A 20 -8.10 29.27 17.67
C ALA A 20 -8.21 29.98 19.04
N LEU A 21 -9.32 30.67 19.30
CA LEU A 21 -9.68 31.28 20.60
C LEU A 21 -10.00 30.25 21.70
N ALA A 22 -10.52 29.07 21.33
CA ALA A 22 -10.80 27.99 22.28
C ALA A 22 -9.55 27.15 22.63
N GLY A 23 -8.47 27.28 21.86
CA GLY A 23 -7.23 26.52 22.05
C GLY A 23 -6.35 27.03 23.21
N PRO A 24 -5.26 26.31 23.54
CA PRO A 24 -4.34 26.68 24.63
C PRO A 24 -3.65 28.03 24.44
N ALA A 25 -3.63 28.55 23.21
CA ALA A 25 -3.12 29.88 22.87
C ALA A 25 -4.24 30.94 22.68
N GLY A 26 -5.46 30.66 23.14
CA GLY A 26 -6.65 31.50 22.90
C GLY A 26 -6.52 32.95 23.39
N HIS A 27 -5.72 33.20 24.43
CA HIS A 27 -5.44 34.55 24.92
C HIS A 27 -4.65 35.41 23.89
N LEU A 28 -3.75 34.80 23.12
CA LEU A 28 -2.98 35.50 22.07
C LEU A 28 -3.87 35.85 20.89
N VAL A 29 -4.77 34.94 20.51
CA VAL A 29 -5.76 35.18 19.45
C VAL A 29 -6.77 36.26 19.89
N GLY A 30 -7.19 36.22 21.17
CA GLY A 30 -8.00 37.28 21.79
C GLY A 30 -7.34 38.66 21.79
N GLN A 31 -6.01 38.72 21.96
CA GLN A 31 -5.25 39.96 21.85
C GLN A 31 -5.23 40.51 20.42
N ALA A 32 -5.14 39.64 19.41
CA ALA A 32 -5.20 40.06 18.01
C ALA A 32 -6.61 40.55 17.64
N VAL A 33 -7.65 39.84 18.08
CA VAL A 33 -9.05 40.20 17.83
C VAL A 33 -9.43 41.52 18.53
N SER A 34 -9.02 41.73 19.78
CA SER A 34 -9.26 42.99 20.50
C SER A 34 -8.60 44.20 19.82
N ARG A 35 -7.39 44.05 19.27
CA ARG A 35 -6.73 45.12 18.48
C ARG A 35 -7.47 45.46 17.20
N ILE A 36 -8.03 44.47 16.52
CA ILE A 36 -8.79 44.66 15.26
C ILE A 36 -10.15 45.31 15.54
N LEU A 37 -10.79 44.93 16.64
CA LEU A 37 -12.07 45.48 17.08
C LEU A 37 -11.92 46.82 17.82
N GLY A 38 -10.70 47.19 18.24
CA GLY A 38 -10.42 48.43 18.96
C GLY A 38 -10.93 48.44 20.41
N VAL A 39 -11.11 47.26 21.00
CA VAL A 39 -11.67 47.09 22.35
C VAL A 39 -10.64 46.54 23.32
N GLU A 40 -10.94 46.62 24.62
CA GLU A 40 -10.03 46.12 25.64
C GLU A 40 -9.80 44.61 25.50
N ASN A 41 -8.59 44.14 25.78
CA ASN A 41 -8.20 42.73 25.66
C ASN A 41 -8.74 41.89 26.83
N THR A 42 -10.04 41.99 27.08
CA THR A 42 -10.77 41.17 28.05
C THR A 42 -11.84 40.36 27.32
N PRO A 43 -12.12 39.13 27.79
CA PRO A 43 -13.18 38.31 27.23
C PRO A 43 -14.53 39.06 27.22
N ASP A 44 -14.83 39.75 28.32
CA ASP A 44 -16.09 40.47 28.50
C ASP A 44 -16.24 41.66 27.53
N ALA A 45 -15.18 42.45 27.30
CA ALA A 45 -15.23 43.57 26.36
C ALA A 45 -15.39 43.14 24.90
N ILE A 46 -14.76 42.04 24.50
CA ILE A 46 -14.91 41.47 23.14
C ILE A 46 -16.34 40.95 22.93
N HIS A 47 -16.93 40.31 23.95
CA HIS A 47 -18.30 39.81 23.90
C HIS A 47 -19.33 40.94 23.79
N GLU A 48 -19.12 42.01 24.55
CA GLU A 48 -19.97 43.19 24.52
C GLU A 48 -19.90 43.89 23.17
N ALA A 49 -18.69 44.05 22.62
CA ALA A 49 -18.47 44.60 21.29
C ALA A 49 -19.16 43.78 20.19
N LEU A 50 -19.09 42.44 20.28
CA LEU A 50 -19.76 41.52 19.35
C LEU A 50 -21.29 41.57 19.42
N LYS A 51 -21.86 41.95 20.58
CA LYS A 51 -23.31 42.12 20.76
C LYS A 51 -23.82 43.50 20.37
N THR A 52 -22.99 44.52 20.57
CA THR A 52 -23.39 45.92 20.38
C THR A 52 -23.10 46.43 18.97
N ASP A 53 -22.07 45.89 18.31
CA ASP A 53 -21.65 46.36 16.98
C ASP A 53 -21.76 45.25 15.91
N PRO A 54 -22.74 45.34 14.99
CA PRO A 54 -22.82 44.48 13.82
C PRO A 54 -21.59 44.55 12.91
N ALA A 55 -20.85 45.67 12.92
CA ALA A 55 -19.64 45.82 12.10
C ALA A 55 -18.45 45.00 12.63
N ALA A 56 -18.43 44.69 13.94
CA ALA A 56 -17.45 43.79 14.54
C ALA A 56 -17.56 42.35 13.97
N ALA A 57 -18.80 41.89 13.77
CA ALA A 57 -19.07 40.57 13.18
C ALA A 57 -18.63 40.49 11.70
N VAL A 58 -18.84 41.57 10.93
CA VAL A 58 -18.41 41.63 9.51
C VAL A 58 -16.90 41.58 9.38
N LYS A 59 -16.16 42.35 10.19
CA LYS A 59 -14.68 42.33 10.19
C LYS A 59 -14.10 40.96 10.55
N LEU A 60 -14.72 40.26 11.50
CA LEU A 60 -14.33 38.90 11.85
C LEU A 60 -14.60 37.90 10.71
N ALA A 61 -15.72 38.04 10.02
CA ALA A 61 -16.05 37.21 8.86
C ALA A 61 -15.09 37.45 7.67
N GLU A 62 -14.65 38.68 7.45
CA GLU A 62 -13.63 39.02 6.44
C GLU A 62 -12.24 38.44 6.77
N LEU A 63 -11.87 38.44 8.06
CA LEU A 63 -10.63 37.78 8.49
C LEU A 63 -10.69 36.28 8.32
N GLU A 64 -11.83 35.68 8.64
CA GLU A 64 -12.06 34.25 8.46
C GLU A 64 -11.93 33.83 6.98
N THR A 65 -12.47 34.62 6.04
CA THR A 65 -12.36 34.33 4.60
C THR A 65 -10.93 34.48 4.11
N GLN A 66 -10.20 35.52 4.52
CA GLN A 66 -8.78 35.68 4.19
C GLN A 66 -7.92 34.54 4.74
N LEU A 67 -8.15 34.15 6.00
CA LEU A 67 -7.40 33.08 6.65
C LEU A 67 -7.67 31.74 5.95
N LYS A 68 -8.93 31.46 5.60
CA LYS A 68 -9.30 30.26 4.83
C LYS A 68 -8.62 30.23 3.47
N GLN A 69 -8.61 31.34 2.74
CA GLN A 69 -7.93 31.43 1.44
C GLN A 69 -6.44 31.11 1.59
N SER A 70 -5.76 31.74 2.56
CA SER A 70 -4.35 31.45 2.83
C SER A 70 -4.11 29.99 3.21
N THR A 71 -4.94 29.39 4.08
CA THR A 71 -4.77 27.98 4.46
C THR A 71 -4.99 27.03 3.29
N LEU A 72 -5.97 27.31 2.44
CA LEU A 72 -6.24 26.51 1.24
C LEU A 72 -5.07 26.57 0.26
N GLU A 73 -4.48 27.75 0.05
CA GLU A 73 -3.28 27.91 -0.80
C GLU A 73 -2.06 27.18 -0.24
N HIS A 74 -1.89 27.16 1.08
CA HIS A 74 -0.81 26.42 1.72
C HIS A 74 -1.00 24.90 1.61
N ASP A 75 -2.24 24.42 1.75
CA ASP A 75 -2.56 23.00 1.64
C ASP A 75 -2.41 22.50 0.20
N THR A 76 -2.86 23.26 -0.80
CA THR A 76 -2.66 22.89 -2.21
C THR A 76 -1.18 22.82 -2.56
N ARG A 77 -0.39 23.82 -2.14
CA ARG A 77 1.08 23.82 -2.34
C ARG A 77 1.75 22.61 -1.68
N ARG A 78 1.32 22.22 -0.47
CA ARG A 78 1.85 21.02 0.21
C ARG A 78 1.53 19.75 -0.56
N GLN A 79 0.31 19.63 -1.05
CA GLN A 79 -0.12 18.49 -1.86
C GLN A 79 0.72 18.40 -3.14
N GLU A 80 0.94 19.50 -3.86
CA GLU A 80 1.76 19.52 -5.08
C GLU A 80 3.19 19.03 -4.84
N ILE A 81 3.83 19.50 -3.76
CA ILE A 81 5.18 19.08 -3.38
C ILE A 81 5.22 17.58 -3.05
N GLU A 82 4.25 17.10 -2.28
CA GLU A 82 4.15 15.69 -1.91
C GLU A 82 3.88 14.79 -3.13
N HIS A 83 2.99 15.23 -4.03
CA HIS A 83 2.72 14.53 -5.28
C HIS A 83 3.97 14.46 -6.16
N GLY A 84 4.72 15.55 -6.30
CA GLY A 84 6.00 15.58 -7.02
C GLY A 84 7.01 14.59 -6.45
N ALA A 85 7.24 14.64 -5.13
CA ALA A 85 8.17 13.73 -4.45
C ALA A 85 7.78 12.25 -4.62
N ARG A 86 6.47 11.93 -4.53
CA ARG A 86 5.98 10.56 -4.77
C ARG A 86 6.18 10.13 -6.22
N THR A 87 5.98 11.02 -7.20
CA THR A 87 6.20 10.69 -8.61
C THR A 87 7.67 10.44 -8.92
N ASP A 88 8.58 11.21 -8.34
CA ASP A 88 10.03 11.00 -8.49
C ASP A 88 10.47 9.67 -7.86
N GLN A 89 9.93 9.34 -6.68
CA GLN A 89 10.17 8.05 -6.04
C GLN A 89 9.68 6.89 -6.93
N LEU A 90 8.45 6.96 -7.44
CA LEU A 90 7.90 5.94 -8.34
C LEU A 90 8.74 5.80 -9.61
N LYS A 91 9.24 6.89 -10.18
CA LYS A 91 10.12 6.87 -11.34
C LYS A 91 11.44 6.18 -11.03
N SER A 92 12.07 6.48 -9.89
CA SER A 92 13.30 5.82 -9.47
C SER A 92 13.12 4.31 -9.30
N ILE A 93 12.02 3.89 -8.65
CA ILE A 93 11.67 2.47 -8.49
C ILE A 93 11.43 1.80 -9.85
N ASN A 94 10.75 2.48 -10.77
CA ASN A 94 10.51 1.95 -12.10
C ASN A 94 11.84 1.77 -12.86
N THR A 95 12.77 2.73 -12.76
CA THR A 95 14.09 2.62 -13.38
C THR A 95 14.92 1.47 -12.80
N THR A 96 14.91 1.26 -11.49
CA THR A 96 15.62 0.13 -10.87
C THR A 96 14.96 -1.20 -11.26
N MET A 97 13.62 -1.26 -11.27
CA MET A 97 12.88 -2.45 -11.70
C MET A 97 13.13 -2.80 -13.17
N GLN A 98 13.17 -1.82 -14.07
CA GLN A 98 13.55 -2.05 -15.46
C GLN A 98 15.00 -2.53 -15.59
N SER A 99 15.92 -1.97 -14.81
CA SER A 99 17.32 -2.41 -14.80
C SER A 99 17.47 -3.85 -14.29
N GLU A 100 16.68 -4.26 -13.29
CA GLU A 100 16.62 -5.63 -12.79
C GLU A 100 16.01 -6.59 -13.82
N LEU A 101 14.92 -6.18 -14.48
CA LEU A 101 14.27 -6.98 -15.52
C LEU A 101 15.16 -7.18 -16.76
N SER A 102 15.95 -6.17 -17.12
CA SER A 102 16.89 -6.24 -18.24
C SER A 102 18.18 -7.00 -17.92
N SER A 103 18.52 -7.14 -16.62
CA SER A 103 19.64 -7.95 -16.16
C SER A 103 19.33 -9.43 -16.36
N THR A 104 19.66 -9.90 -17.56
CA THR A 104 19.40 -11.26 -18.00
C THR A 104 20.45 -12.18 -17.38
N ASP A 105 20.35 -12.42 -16.06
CA ASP A 105 21.29 -13.28 -15.35
C ASP A 105 21.01 -14.74 -15.69
N GLY A 106 21.57 -15.18 -16.82
CA GLY A 106 21.36 -16.51 -17.38
C GLY A 106 21.79 -17.61 -16.42
N PHE A 107 22.71 -17.34 -15.50
CA PHE A 107 23.13 -18.31 -14.48
C PHE A 107 21.99 -18.64 -13.51
N LYS A 108 21.27 -17.63 -13.01
CA LYS A 108 20.16 -17.81 -12.07
C LYS A 108 18.95 -18.52 -12.69
N SER A 109 18.63 -18.21 -13.95
CA SER A 109 17.52 -18.87 -14.66
C SER A 109 17.85 -20.31 -15.04
N ARG A 110 19.10 -20.60 -15.44
CA ARG A 110 19.55 -21.93 -15.85
C ARG A 110 19.81 -22.85 -14.65
N TRP A 111 20.27 -22.33 -13.52
CA TRP A 111 20.51 -23.11 -12.29
C TRP A 111 19.25 -23.81 -11.78
N ARG A 112 18.11 -23.11 -11.81
CA ARG A 112 16.81 -23.70 -11.41
C ARG A 112 16.35 -24.84 -12.31
N SER A 113 16.56 -24.71 -13.62
CA SER A 113 16.29 -25.80 -14.57
C SER A 113 17.28 -26.95 -14.39
N ALA A 114 18.56 -26.66 -14.09
CA ALA A 114 19.59 -27.66 -13.86
C ALA A 114 19.27 -28.58 -12.67
N ILE A 115 18.65 -28.07 -11.60
CA ILE A 115 18.19 -28.91 -10.47
C ILE A 115 17.15 -29.94 -10.94
N GLY A 116 16.22 -29.54 -11.80
CA GLY A 116 15.21 -30.46 -12.37
C GLY A 116 15.86 -31.58 -13.18
N TRP A 117 16.82 -31.24 -14.05
CA TRP A 117 17.57 -32.23 -14.84
C TRP A 117 18.44 -33.15 -13.98
N THR A 118 19.06 -32.61 -12.93
CA THR A 118 19.89 -33.38 -11.99
C THR A 118 19.04 -34.42 -11.25
N MET A 119 17.85 -34.03 -10.80
CA MET A 119 16.90 -34.94 -10.14
C MET A 119 16.37 -36.01 -11.11
N ALA A 120 16.03 -35.62 -12.34
CA ALA A 120 15.58 -36.55 -13.38
C ALA A 120 16.66 -37.59 -13.75
N LEU A 121 17.92 -37.15 -13.87
CA LEU A 121 19.05 -38.05 -14.11
C LEU A 121 19.27 -39.02 -12.94
N SER A 122 19.14 -38.54 -11.71
CA SER A 122 19.29 -39.37 -10.50
C SER A 122 18.22 -40.48 -10.45
N PHE A 123 16.97 -40.15 -10.73
CA PHE A 123 15.89 -41.15 -10.78
C PHE A 123 16.02 -42.09 -11.99
N GLY A 124 16.42 -41.59 -13.15
CA GLY A 124 16.71 -42.42 -14.32
C GLY A 124 17.79 -43.46 -14.02
N TRP A 125 18.86 -43.06 -13.32
CA TRP A 125 19.92 -43.96 -12.89
C TRP A 125 19.43 -45.07 -11.95
N ILE A 126 18.63 -44.70 -10.94
CA ILE A 126 18.02 -45.67 -10.01
C ILE A 126 17.10 -46.65 -10.76
N SER A 127 16.31 -46.15 -11.71
CA SER A 127 15.42 -46.98 -12.53
C SER A 127 16.19 -47.99 -13.39
N VAL A 128 17.30 -47.59 -14.00
CA VAL A 128 18.18 -48.49 -14.76
C VAL A 128 18.80 -49.55 -13.84
N MET A 129 19.28 -49.18 -12.65
CA MET A 129 19.87 -50.11 -11.69
C MET A 129 18.86 -51.14 -11.18
N LEU A 130 17.62 -50.72 -10.90
CA LEU A 130 16.53 -51.64 -10.54
C LEU A 130 16.19 -52.58 -11.71
N GLY A 131 16.21 -52.08 -12.95
CA GLY A 131 16.05 -52.89 -14.16
C GLY A 131 17.12 -53.97 -14.31
N VAL A 132 18.39 -53.63 -14.04
CA VAL A 132 19.51 -54.58 -14.06
C VAL A 132 19.40 -55.61 -12.93
N ALA A 133 18.97 -55.19 -11.72
CA ALA A 133 18.78 -56.09 -10.59
C ALA A 133 17.74 -57.19 -10.88
N ILE A 134 16.66 -56.88 -11.61
CA ILE A 134 15.66 -57.87 -12.04
C ILE A 134 16.27 -58.96 -12.92
N ILE A 135 17.21 -58.58 -13.81
CA ILE A 135 17.85 -59.52 -14.74
C ILE A 135 18.79 -60.46 -14.00
N LEU A 136 19.46 -59.98 -12.95
CA LEU A 136 20.43 -60.75 -12.18
C LEU A 136 19.76 -61.62 -11.10
N ASP A 137 18.76 -61.10 -10.38
CA ASP A 137 18.06 -61.78 -9.29
C ASP A 137 16.53 -61.69 -9.44
N PRO A 138 15.91 -62.65 -10.16
CA PRO A 138 14.47 -62.62 -10.45
C PRO A 138 13.57 -62.82 -9.22
N SER A 139 14.12 -63.29 -8.09
CA SER A 139 13.37 -63.60 -6.87
C SER A 139 12.78 -62.37 -6.17
N GLN A 140 13.33 -61.18 -6.43
CA GLN A 140 12.90 -59.91 -5.82
C GLN A 140 12.00 -59.07 -6.72
N LEU A 141 11.49 -59.65 -7.82
CA LEU A 141 10.67 -58.96 -8.83
C LEU A 141 9.51 -58.15 -8.23
N ALA A 142 8.80 -58.69 -7.24
CA ALA A 142 7.65 -58.02 -6.64
C ALA A 142 8.06 -56.73 -5.88
N GLU A 143 9.13 -56.79 -5.11
CA GLU A 143 9.64 -55.65 -4.32
C GLU A 143 10.27 -54.58 -5.21
N VAL A 144 10.98 -55.00 -6.27
CA VAL A 144 11.55 -54.09 -7.26
C VAL A 144 10.46 -53.41 -8.11
N MET A 145 9.41 -54.13 -8.49
CA MET A 145 8.27 -53.55 -9.23
C MET A 145 7.54 -52.49 -8.40
N ASP A 146 7.32 -52.74 -7.11
CA ASP A 146 6.69 -51.76 -6.21
C ASP A 146 7.57 -50.50 -6.08
N GLY A 147 8.88 -50.68 -5.90
CA GLY A 147 9.85 -49.58 -5.86
C GLY A 147 9.86 -48.74 -7.15
N ILE A 148 9.76 -49.38 -8.33
CA ILE A 148 9.70 -48.68 -9.63
C ILE A 148 8.41 -47.87 -9.77
N VAL A 149 7.26 -48.42 -9.35
CA VAL A 149 5.98 -47.70 -9.41
C VAL A 149 6.04 -46.45 -8.51
N MET A 150 6.54 -46.58 -7.29
CA MET A 150 6.71 -45.45 -6.36
C MET A 150 7.67 -44.38 -6.90
N LEU A 151 8.74 -44.80 -7.57
CA LEU A 151 9.70 -43.91 -8.23
C LEU A 151 9.05 -43.12 -9.37
N ILE A 152 8.22 -43.75 -10.20
CA ILE A 152 7.53 -43.07 -11.31
C ILE A 152 6.51 -42.05 -10.78
N VAL A 153 5.73 -42.42 -9.75
CA VAL A 153 4.74 -41.53 -9.14
C VAL A 153 5.42 -40.30 -8.51
N SER A 154 6.50 -40.52 -7.75
CA SER A 154 7.25 -39.42 -7.12
C SER A 154 7.92 -38.52 -8.16
N MET A 155 8.47 -39.07 -9.24
CA MET A 155 9.05 -38.29 -10.33
C MET A 155 7.99 -37.43 -11.04
N GLY A 156 6.82 -38.01 -11.32
CA GLY A 156 5.68 -37.29 -11.91
C GLY A 156 5.20 -36.12 -11.04
N ALA A 157 5.14 -36.32 -9.72
CA ALA A 157 4.77 -35.27 -8.77
C ALA A 157 5.81 -34.13 -8.75
N VAL A 158 7.10 -34.46 -8.70
CA VAL A 158 8.19 -33.47 -8.67
C VAL A 158 8.25 -32.66 -9.97
N LEU A 159 8.16 -33.32 -11.13
CA LEU A 159 8.09 -32.62 -12.42
C LEU A 159 6.83 -31.75 -12.52
N GLY A 160 5.68 -32.26 -12.05
CA GLY A 160 4.43 -31.50 -12.04
C GLY A 160 4.54 -30.18 -11.25
N VAL A 161 5.19 -30.20 -10.09
CA VAL A 161 5.46 -28.99 -9.29
C VAL A 161 6.42 -28.05 -10.02
N ASN A 162 7.52 -28.57 -10.58
CA ASN A 162 8.51 -27.75 -11.28
C ASN A 162 7.90 -27.05 -12.52
N ILE A 163 7.19 -27.80 -13.38
CA ILE A 163 6.53 -27.29 -14.58
C ILE A 163 5.49 -26.23 -14.21
N ARG A 164 4.71 -26.46 -13.14
CA ARG A 164 3.72 -25.49 -12.65
C ARG A 164 4.37 -24.19 -12.17
N GLN A 165 5.48 -24.26 -11.45
CA GLN A 165 6.15 -23.05 -10.97
C GLN A 165 6.74 -22.25 -12.13
N VAL A 166 7.40 -22.93 -13.08
CA VAL A 166 7.93 -22.29 -14.30
C VAL A 166 6.81 -21.63 -15.11
N SER A 167 5.65 -22.27 -15.24
CA SER A 167 4.52 -21.70 -15.99
C SER A 167 3.89 -20.50 -15.28
N VAL A 168 3.74 -20.53 -13.95
CA VAL A 168 3.24 -19.41 -13.14
C VAL A 168 4.14 -18.19 -13.26
N GLU A 169 5.45 -18.37 -13.15
CA GLU A 169 6.40 -17.28 -13.32
C GLU A 169 6.40 -16.72 -14.75
N ARG A 170 6.26 -17.58 -15.76
CA ARG A 170 6.15 -17.15 -17.15
C ARG A 170 4.90 -16.30 -17.35
N MET A 171 3.76 -16.72 -16.80
CA MET A 171 2.51 -15.93 -16.81
C MET A 171 2.70 -14.58 -16.10
N ALA A 172 3.32 -14.57 -14.93
CA ALA A 172 3.61 -13.35 -14.18
C ALA A 172 4.50 -12.37 -14.98
N SER A 173 5.52 -12.89 -15.69
CA SER A 173 6.39 -12.06 -16.55
C SER A 173 5.66 -11.44 -17.75
N MET A 174 4.56 -12.05 -18.21
CA MET A 174 3.69 -11.53 -19.27
C MET A 174 2.59 -10.62 -18.74
N GLY A 175 2.62 -10.24 -17.45
CA GLY A 175 1.56 -9.45 -16.82
C GLY A 175 0.24 -10.20 -16.63
N GLN A 176 0.23 -11.51 -16.87
CA GLN A 176 -0.95 -12.36 -16.71
C GLN A 176 -0.97 -12.96 -15.31
N ARG A 177 -2.11 -12.86 -14.62
CA ARG A 177 -2.28 -13.53 -13.33
C ARG A 177 -2.57 -15.01 -13.57
N PRO A 178 -1.96 -15.93 -12.81
CA PRO A 178 -2.24 -17.35 -12.95
C PRO A 178 -3.72 -17.58 -12.67
N HIS A 179 -4.45 -18.14 -13.64
CA HIS A 179 -5.84 -18.53 -13.47
C HIS A 179 -5.91 -19.66 -12.43
N SER A 180 -6.20 -19.29 -11.18
CA SER A 180 -6.49 -20.26 -10.12
C SER A 180 -7.95 -20.68 -10.22
N LEU A 181 -8.25 -21.97 -10.01
CA LEU A 181 -9.64 -22.45 -9.89
C LEU A 181 -10.42 -21.67 -8.81
N MET A 182 -9.74 -21.18 -7.78
CA MET A 182 -10.34 -20.34 -6.75
C MET A 182 -10.70 -18.94 -7.28
N SER A 183 -9.89 -18.41 -8.20
CA SER A 183 -10.17 -17.11 -8.84
C SER A 183 -11.38 -17.19 -9.78
N SER A 184 -11.58 -18.30 -10.50
CA SER A 184 -12.76 -18.47 -11.35
C SER A 184 -14.06 -18.67 -10.56
N ILE A 185 -13.97 -19.24 -9.36
CA ILE A 185 -15.12 -19.36 -8.44
C ILE A 185 -15.50 -18.00 -7.85
N LEU A 186 -14.53 -17.18 -7.46
CA LEU A 186 -14.76 -15.85 -6.89
C LEU A 186 -15.26 -14.83 -7.92
N THR A 187 -14.92 -14.99 -9.21
CA THR A 187 -15.39 -14.10 -10.28
C THR A 187 -16.74 -14.48 -10.87
N ARG A 188 -17.36 -15.60 -10.43
CA ARG A 188 -18.74 -15.88 -10.85
C ARG A 188 -19.67 -14.86 -10.20
N PRO A 189 -20.42 -14.05 -10.98
CA PRO A 189 -21.43 -13.20 -10.38
C PRO A 189 -22.40 -14.10 -9.61
N ARG A 190 -22.61 -13.80 -8.33
CA ARG A 190 -23.69 -14.42 -7.56
C ARG A 190 -24.97 -14.18 -8.34
N ALA A 191 -25.49 -15.22 -8.99
CA ALA A 191 -26.83 -15.19 -9.55
C ALA A 191 -27.77 -14.89 -8.37
N GLY A 192 -28.45 -13.74 -8.45
CA GLY A 192 -29.50 -13.36 -7.53
C GLY A 192 -30.72 -14.24 -7.67
#